data_AF-A0A1J5NXL4-F1
#
_entry.id   AF-A0A1J5NXL4-F1
#
_cell.length_a   1.000
_cell.length_b   1.000
_cell.length_c   1.000
_cell.angle_alpha   90.00
_cell.angle_beta   90.00
_cell.angle_gamma   90.00
#
_symmetry.space_group_name_H-M   'P 1'
#
loop_
_entity.id
_entity.type
_entity.pdbx_description
1 polymer ?
#
loop_
_entity_poly.entity_id
_entity_poly.type
_entity_poly.pdbx_seq_one_letter_code
_entity_poly.pdbx_strand_id
1 'polypeptide(L)' 'MTVEAEETVTVPAGTFRTLRLQGHYTASQATVMTHYWYATAAGRSVKGVEDTLAINGTRTRLIYELQSLNRLRG' A
#
# COMPACT_ATOMS: atom_id res chain seq x y z
N MET A 1 -8.09 -0.34 10.49
CA MET A 1 -7.08 -1.04 9.66
C MET A 1 -6.90 -2.44 10.23
N THR A 2 -6.78 -3.45 9.37
CA THR A 2 -6.65 -4.86 9.77
C THR A 2 -5.41 -5.48 9.15
N VAL A 3 -4.70 -6.34 9.89
CA VAL A 3 -3.65 -7.20 9.32
C VAL A 3 -4.34 -8.37 8.62
N GLU A 4 -4.03 -8.60 7.35
CA GLU A 4 -4.65 -9.67 6.56
C GLU A 4 -3.76 -10.89 6.41
N ALA A 5 -2.47 -10.68 6.15
CA ALA A 5 -1.52 -11.75 5.87
C ALA A 5 -0.07 -11.27 6.04
N GLU A 6 0.84 -12.22 6.25
CA GLU A 6 2.26 -12.00 5.99
C GLU A 6 2.57 -12.35 4.52
N GLU A 7 3.31 -11.50 3.84
CA GLU A 7 3.63 -11.67 2.42
C GLU A 7 5.07 -11.23 2.14
N THR A 8 5.77 -11.98 1.27
CA THR A 8 7.05 -11.54 0.72
C THR A 8 6.79 -10.79 -0.58
N VAL A 9 7.19 -9.52 -0.63
CA VAL A 9 6.95 -8.63 -1.79
C VAL A 9 8.28 -8.14 -2.35
N THR A 10 8.40 -8.21 -3.67
CA THR A 10 9.50 -7.61 -4.43
C THR A 10 9.04 -6.30 -5.05
N VAL A 11 9.81 -5.24 -4.83
CA VAL A 11 9.67 -3.90 -5.41
C VAL A 11 11.03 -3.45 -5.98
N PRO A 12 11.13 -2.35 -6.75
CA PRO A 12 12.41 -1.93 -7.32
C PRO A 12 13.54 -1.74 -6.29
N ALA A 13 13.20 -1.34 -5.06
CA ALA A 13 14.17 -1.18 -3.97
C ALA A 13 14.63 -2.50 -3.32
N GLY A 14 14.05 -3.65 -3.65
CA GLY A 14 14.43 -4.96 -3.12
C GLY A 14 13.25 -5.86 -2.77
N THR A 15 13.55 -6.97 -2.08
CA THR A 15 12.54 -7.93 -1.60
C THR A 15 12.41 -7.84 -0.09
N PHE A 16 11.17 -7.76 0.39
CA PHE A 16 10.85 -7.54 1.80
C PHE A 16 9.84 -8.58 2.30
N ARG A 17 10.03 -9.05 3.53
CA ARG A 17 8.94 -9.67 4.30
C ARG A 17 8.07 -8.56 4.86
N THR A 18 6.76 -8.66 4.64
CA THR A 18 5.81 -7.59 4.93
C THR A 18 4.55 -8.13 5.59
N LEU A 19 3.87 -7.26 6.33
CA LEU A 19 2.48 -7.46 6.72
C LEU A 19 1.60 -6.74 5.69
N ARG A 20 0.65 -7.46 5.09
CA ARG A 20 -0.39 -6.86 4.29
C ARG A 20 -1.49 -6.33 5.20
N LEU A 21 -1.71 -5.03 5.12
CA LEU A 21 -2.67 -4.29 5.93
C LEU A 21 -3.78 -3.78 5.03
N GLN A 22 -5.04 -3.93 5.45
CA GLN A 22 -6.18 -3.36 4.76
C GLN A 22 -6.80 -2.21 5.56
N GLY A 23 -6.93 -1.06 4.89
CA GLY A 23 -7.70 0.09 5.32
C GLY A 23 -8.94 0.25 4.45
N HIS A 24 -10.00 0.81 5.04
CA HIS A 24 -11.20 1.18 4.33
C HIS A 24 -11.66 2.53 4.86
N TYR A 25 -11.94 3.47 3.95
CA TYR A 25 -12.43 4.79 4.28
C TYR A 25 -13.50 5.21 3.29
N THR A 26 -14.59 5.77 3.80
CA THR A 26 -15.67 6.32 2.99
C THR A 26 -15.64 7.85 3.09
N ALA A 27 -15.42 8.49 1.95
CA ALA A 27 -15.62 9.93 1.75
C ALA A 27 -17.03 10.20 1.24
N SER A 28 -17.46 11.46 1.26
CA SER A 28 -18.79 11.88 0.79
C SER A 28 -19.12 11.49 -0.67
N GLN A 29 -18.11 11.23 -1.50
CA GLN A 29 -18.27 10.95 -2.93
C GLN A 29 -17.54 9.68 -3.40
N ALA A 30 -16.90 8.94 -2.49
CA ALA A 30 -16.14 7.75 -2.85
C ALA A 30 -15.90 6.83 -1.67
N THR A 31 -15.79 5.54 -1.98
CA THR A 31 -15.27 4.53 -1.08
C THR A 31 -13.86 4.18 -1.51
N VAL A 32 -12.90 4.23 -0.59
CA VAL A 32 -11.50 3.88 -0.83
C VAL A 32 -11.16 2.67 0.01
N MET A 33 -10.66 1.63 -0.66
CA MET A 33 -10.03 0.48 -0.03
C MET A 33 -8.53 0.56 -0.30
N THR A 34 -7.72 0.46 0.75
CA THR A 34 -6.27 0.53 0.63
C THR A 34 -5.62 -0.71 1.18
N HIS A 35 -4.73 -1.31 0.41
CA HIS A 35 -3.79 -2.34 0.88
C HIS A 35 -2.39 -1.76 0.97
N TYR A 36 -1.75 -1.90 2.13
CA TYR A 36 -0.35 -1.54 2.34
C TYR A 36 0.46 -2.79 2.66
N TRP A 37 1.68 -2.88 2.11
CA TRP A 37 2.64 -3.90 2.51
C TRP A 37 3.71 -3.25 3.37
N TYR A 38 3.58 -3.44 4.68
CA TYR A 38 4.45 -2.85 5.69
C TYR A 38 5.64 -3.78 6.00
N ALA A 39 6.84 -3.37 5.63
CA ALA A 39 8.07 -4.07 5.95
C ALA A 39 8.53 -3.68 7.37
N THR A 40 8.25 -4.54 8.35
CA THR A 40 8.55 -4.28 9.77
C THR A 40 10.02 -4.00 10.01
N ALA A 41 10.92 -4.77 9.37
CA ALA A 41 12.36 -4.58 9.47
C ALA A 41 12.86 -3.24 8.89
N ALA A 42 12.13 -2.66 7.93
CA ALA A 42 12.43 -1.35 7.36
C ALA A 42 11.67 -0.20 8.04
N GLY A 43 10.74 -0.53 8.97
CA GLY A 43 9.90 0.45 9.67
C GLY A 43 8.96 1.24 8.77
N ARG A 44 8.59 0.72 7.59
CA ARG A 44 7.79 1.47 6.60
C ARG A 44 7.07 0.58 5.58
N SER A 45 6.07 1.16 4.92
CA SER A 45 5.40 0.54 3.77
C SER A 45 6.29 0.58 2.52
N VAL A 46 6.38 -0.54 1.81
CA VAL A 46 7.19 -0.68 0.59
C VAL A 46 6.37 -0.74 -0.69
N LYS A 47 5.07 -1.02 -0.56
CA LYS A 47 4.08 -1.03 -1.63
C LYS A 47 2.72 -0.63 -1.08
N GLY A 48 1.90 -0.02 -1.91
CA GLY A 48 0.48 0.09 -1.63
C GLY A 48 -0.38 0.08 -2.89
N VAL A 49 -1.64 -0.29 -2.68
CA VAL A 49 -2.68 -0.35 -3.68
C VAL A 49 -3.90 0.35 -3.11
N GLU A 50 -4.44 1.31 -3.84
CA GLU A 50 -5.68 1.99 -3.50
C GLU A 50 -6.71 1.75 -4.60
N ASP A 51 -7.81 1.11 -4.23
CA ASP A 51 -8.98 0.94 -5.08
C ASP A 51 -10.05 1.96 -4.63
N THR A 52 -10.32 2.94 -5.49
CA THR A 52 -11.34 3.96 -5.29
C THR A 52 -12.57 3.65 -6.12
N LEU A 53 -13.73 3.58 -5.48
CA LEU A 53 -15.05 3.52 -6.11
C LEU A 53 -15.78 4.83 -5.87
N ALA A 54 -15.90 5.67 -6.91
CA ALA A 54 -16.69 6.89 -6.86
C ALA A 54 -18.19 6.58 -6.90
N ILE A 55 -19.02 7.50 -6.39
CA ILE A 55 -20.48 7.33 -6.35
C ILE A 55 -21.14 7.17 -7.72
N ASN A 56 -20.51 7.68 -8.79
CA ASN A 56 -20.97 7.53 -10.16
C ASN A 56 -20.58 6.16 -10.77
N GLY A 57 -20.01 5.26 -9.97
CA GLY A 57 -19.56 3.93 -10.39
C GLY A 57 -18.15 3.89 -10.98
N THR A 58 -17.45 5.02 -11.10
CA THR A 58 -16.07 5.05 -11.61
C THR A 58 -15.14 4.33 -10.65
N ARG A 59 -14.33 3.41 -11.18
CA ARG A 59 -13.31 2.68 -10.43
C ARG A 59 -11.93 3.14 -10.87
N THR A 60 -11.11 3.54 -9.90
CA THR A 60 -9.72 3.92 -10.13
C THR A 60 -8.84 3.08 -9.22
N ARG A 61 -7.75 2.55 -9.77
CA ARG A 61 -6.73 1.83 -9.01
C ARG A 61 -5.41 2.57 -9.10
N LEU A 62 -4.86 2.93 -7.95
CA LEU A 62 -3.51 3.47 -7.82
C LEU A 62 -2.61 2.39 -7.23
N ILE A 63 -1.43 2.20 -7.83
CA ILE A 63 -0.40 1.29 -7.34
C ILE A 63 0.88 2.11 -7.20
N TYR A 64 1.52 2.03 -6.05
CA TYR A 64 2.81 2.66 -5.82
C TYR A 64 3.76 1.68 -5.14
N GLU A 65 5.03 1.78 -5.51
CA GLU A 65 6.11 0.94 -5.05
C GLU A 65 7.30 1.81 -4.66
N LEU A 66 8.02 1.41 -3.62
CA LEU A 66 9.21 2.11 -3.19
C LEU A 66 10.31 1.97 -4.27
N GLN A 67 10.65 3.09 -4.92
CA GLN A 67 11.56 3.13 -6.06
C GLN A 67 13.05 3.23 -5.67
N SER A 68 13.38 3.77 -4.49
CA SER A 68 14.79 3.85 -4.04
C SER A 68 14.96 3.96 -2.53
N LEU A 69 15.88 3.17 -1.96
CA LEU A 69 16.31 3.24 -0.55
C LEU A 69 17.46 4.25 -0.29
N ASN A 70 18.17 4.68 -1.34
CA ASN A 70 19.54 5.22 -1.23
C ASN A 70 19.70 6.76 -1.13
N ARG A 71 18.70 7.52 -0.65
CA ARG A 71 18.84 9.01 -0.63
C ARG A 71 18.75 9.73 0.72
N LEU A 72 18.53 9.02 1.83
CA LEU A 72 18.38 9.66 3.15
C LEU A 72 19.46 9.22 4.17
N ARG A 73 20.58 8.70 3.69
CA ARG A 73 21.83 8.62 4.44
C ARG A 73 22.84 9.57 3.79
N GLY A 74 22.62 10.86 3.99
CA GLY A 74 23.54 11.94 3.67
C GLY A 74 23.60 12.87 4.86
#